data_AF-A0A349CXL0-F1
#
_entry.id   AF-A0A349CXL0-F1
#
_cell.length_a   1.000
_cell.length_b   1.000
_cell.length_c   1.000
_cell.angle_alpha   90.00
_cell.angle_beta   90.00
_cell.angle_gamma   90.00
#
_symmetry.space_group_name_H-M   'P 1'
#
loop_
_entity.id
_entity.type
_entity.pdbx_description
1 polymer ?
#
loop_
_entity_poly.entity_id
_entity_poly.type
_entity_poly.pdbx_seq_one_letter_code
_entity_poly.pdbx_strand_id
1 'polypeptide(L)'
;MRLHRLELEGFGPFRDRQVVDFDAYEGDGIFLITGRTGAGKSSVLDGVCFALYGSAPRYDGAEKRLRSDHCAPEDPTRVSVEFTVGDRRWKVTRSPEYQRPKKRGEGFTTLAPDAHLDEYVEGEWIGRQRGPRNVALELDEIVGLSQQQFLQVILLAQNRFAEFLLAKND
;
A
#
# COMPACT_ATOMS: atom_id res chain seq x y z
N MET A 1 7.54 11.85 -7.88
CA MET A 1 6.33 11.22 -7.28
C MET A 1 6.02 11.93 -5.96
N ARG A 2 4.75 12.21 -5.69
CA ARG A 2 4.27 12.84 -4.44
C ARG A 2 3.12 12.01 -3.85
N LEU A 3 3.17 11.66 -2.56
CA LEU A 3 2.06 11.00 -1.87
C LEU A 3 1.12 12.05 -1.30
N HIS A 4 -0.20 11.85 -1.43
CA HIS A 4 -1.22 12.74 -0.86
C HIS A 4 -1.91 12.11 0.33
N ARG A 5 -2.31 10.84 0.18
CA ARG A 5 -3.13 10.17 1.18
C ARG A 5 -2.87 8.68 1.17
N LEU A 6 -2.75 8.10 2.35
CA LEU A 6 -2.75 6.66 2.57
C LEU A 6 -3.96 6.29 3.44
N GLU A 7 -4.66 5.23 3.08
CA GLU A 7 -5.68 4.61 3.92
C GLU A 7 -5.39 3.13 4.12
N LEU A 8 -5.50 2.68 5.37
CA LEU A 8 -5.21 1.32 5.81
C LEU A 8 -6.40 0.80 6.61
N GLU A 9 -6.95 -0.34 6.24
CA GLU A 9 -8.03 -0.98 6.98
C GLU A 9 -7.78 -2.48 7.00
N GLY A 10 -7.90 -3.09 8.18
CA GLY A 10 -7.58 -4.49 8.41
C GLY A 10 -6.18 -4.92 7.94
N PHE A 11 -5.19 -4.02 8.05
CA PHE A 11 -3.82 -4.19 7.54
C PHE A 11 -2.78 -4.04 8.65
N GLY A 12 -1.87 -5.02 8.78
CA GLY A 12 -0.85 -5.03 9.83
C GLY A 12 -1.48 -4.95 11.23
N PRO A 13 -1.10 -3.99 12.11
CA PRO A 13 -1.72 -3.85 13.43
C PRO A 13 -3.07 -3.11 13.39
N PHE A 14 -3.49 -2.58 12.23
CA PHE A 14 -4.66 -1.73 12.13
C PHE A 14 -5.88 -2.56 11.72
N ARG A 15 -6.77 -2.84 12.69
CA ARG A 15 -8.11 -3.36 12.39
C ARG A 15 -8.96 -2.28 11.71
N ASP A 16 -9.15 -1.17 12.40
CA ASP A 16 -9.99 -0.07 11.95
C ASP A 16 -9.26 0.82 10.94
N ARG A 17 -10.03 1.51 10.10
CA ARG A 17 -9.51 2.42 9.08
C ARG A 17 -8.64 3.52 9.70
N GLN A 18 -7.38 3.56 9.26
CA GLN A 18 -6.44 4.66 9.52
C GLN A 18 -6.29 5.49 8.24
N VAL A 19 -6.17 6.80 8.39
CA VAL A 19 -5.92 7.74 7.29
C VAL A 19 -4.68 8.56 7.64
N VAL A 20 -3.73 8.58 6.72
CA VAL A 20 -2.58 9.49 6.76
C VAL A 20 -2.76 10.48 5.62
N ASP A 21 -3.03 11.73 5.98
CA ASP A 21 -3.06 12.86 5.04
C ASP A 21 -1.67 13.49 4.99
N PHE A 22 -0.95 13.26 3.90
CA PHE A 22 0.39 13.82 3.70
C PHE A 22 0.33 15.29 3.26
N ASP A 23 -0.74 15.70 2.57
CA ASP A 23 -0.92 17.09 2.12
C ASP A 23 -1.06 18.03 3.33
N ALA A 24 -1.60 17.55 4.46
CA ALA A 24 -1.68 18.29 5.72
C ALA A 24 -0.33 18.78 6.28
N TYR A 25 0.79 18.20 5.83
CA TYR A 25 2.15 18.54 6.28
C TYR A 25 3.03 19.08 5.14
N GLU A 26 2.44 19.37 3.97
CA GLU A 26 3.20 19.80 2.78
C GLU A 26 3.97 21.09 3.03
N GLY A 27 3.38 22.04 3.77
CA GLY A 27 4.00 23.33 4.08
C GLY A 27 5.30 23.23 4.90
N ASP A 28 5.48 22.14 5.64
CA ASP A 28 6.63 21.95 6.54
C ASP A 28 7.83 21.28 5.83
N GLY A 29 7.59 20.62 4.68
CA GLY A 29 8.60 19.91 3.87
C GLY A 29 9.18 18.64 4.51
N ILE A 30 9.13 18.51 5.84
CA ILE A 30 9.57 17.35 6.62
C ILE A 30 8.54 17.07 7.71
N PHE A 31 8.13 15.81 7.83
CA PHE A 31 7.27 15.34 8.91
C PHE A 31 7.87 14.10 9.59
N LEU A 32 7.46 13.88 10.84
CA LEU A 32 7.95 12.77 11.67
C LEU A 32 6.80 11.83 12.06
N ILE A 33 6.91 10.56 11.66
CA ILE A 33 6.04 9.49 12.18
C ILE A 33 6.69 8.93 13.46
N THR A 34 6.14 9.30 14.62
CA THR A 34 6.60 8.83 15.93
C THR A 34 5.58 7.92 16.61
N GLY A 35 6.03 7.18 17.62
CA GLY A 35 5.20 6.23 18.36
C GLY A 35 6.02 5.09 18.95
N ARG A 36 5.43 4.35 19.89
CA ARG A 36 6.06 3.19 20.53
C ARG A 36 6.42 2.08 19.52
N THR A 37 7.33 1.20 19.89
CA THR A 37 7.55 -0.05 19.13
C THR A 37 6.24 -0.83 19.06
N GLY A 38 5.92 -1.37 17.87
CA GLY A 38 4.64 -2.05 17.63
C GLY A 38 3.46 -1.14 17.28
N ALA A 39 3.58 0.19 17.38
CA ALA A 39 2.49 1.13 17.06
C ALA A 39 2.11 1.21 15.56
N GLY A 40 2.73 0.41 14.68
CA GLY A 40 2.40 0.38 13.25
C GLY A 40 3.09 1.42 12.37
N LYS A 41 4.13 2.11 12.86
CA LYS A 41 4.93 3.06 12.06
C LYS A 41 5.42 2.46 10.74
N SER A 42 6.05 1.28 10.80
CA SER A 42 6.50 0.56 9.61
C SER A 42 5.33 0.04 8.75
N SER A 43 4.13 -0.10 9.32
CA SER A 43 2.94 -0.55 8.58
C SER A 43 2.35 0.54 7.70
N VAL A 44 2.58 1.81 8.05
CA VAL A 44 2.31 2.94 7.14
C VAL A 44 3.16 2.79 5.87
N LEU A 45 4.46 2.52 6.04
CA LEU A 45 5.40 2.39 4.93
C LEU A 45 5.12 1.14 4.07
N ASP A 46 4.84 0.01 4.72
CA ASP A 46 4.42 -1.20 4.01
C ASP A 46 3.11 -1.04 3.27
N GLY A 47 2.18 -0.24 3.81
CA GLY A 47 0.94 0.08 3.15
C GLY A 47 1.16 0.75 1.81
N VAL A 48 2.08 1.72 1.75
CA VAL A 48 2.48 2.37 0.50
C VAL A 48 3.07 1.36 -0.47
N CYS A 49 4.01 0.52 -0.02
CA CYS A 49 4.59 -0.53 -0.88
C CYS A 49 3.54 -1.51 -1.40
N PHE A 50 2.67 -2.01 -0.52
CA PHE A 50 1.64 -2.96 -0.89
C PHE A 50 0.67 -2.35 -1.89
N ALA A 51 0.23 -1.11 -1.70
CA ALA A 51 -0.68 -0.43 -2.62
C ALA A 51 -0.08 -0.28 -4.02
N LEU A 52 1.19 0.11 -4.12
CA LEU A 52 1.86 0.31 -5.41
C LEU A 52 2.22 -1.04 -6.07
N TYR A 53 2.88 -1.92 -5.33
CA TYR A 53 3.57 -3.09 -5.89
C TYR A 53 2.88 -4.43 -5.62
N GLY A 54 1.82 -4.46 -4.81
CA GLY A 54 1.12 -5.69 -4.43
C GLY A 54 1.88 -6.55 -3.41
N SER A 55 3.07 -6.13 -2.98
CA SER A 55 3.85 -6.76 -1.92
C SER A 55 4.50 -5.68 -1.04
N ALA A 56 4.97 -6.08 0.14
CA ALA A 56 5.68 -5.19 1.04
C ALA A 56 6.82 -5.96 1.74
N PRO A 57 7.97 -5.31 2.04
CA PRO A 57 9.18 -6.00 2.48
C PRO A 57 9.00 -6.91 3.69
N ARG A 58 8.17 -6.49 4.66
CA ARG A 58 7.93 -7.28 5.89
C ARG A 58 7.01 -8.48 5.68
N TYR A 59 6.29 -8.52 4.56
CA TYR A 59 5.30 -9.54 4.20
C TYR A 59 5.73 -10.39 2.98
N ASP A 60 6.97 -10.19 2.51
CA ASP A 60 7.54 -10.97 1.42
C ASP A 60 7.95 -12.35 1.98
N GLY A 61 7.04 -13.31 1.92
CA GLY A 61 7.21 -14.68 2.44
C GLY A 61 5.89 -15.39 2.77
N ALA A 62 5.87 -16.72 2.67
CA ALA A 62 4.65 -17.55 2.72
C ALA A 62 3.87 -17.51 4.06
N GLU A 63 4.47 -17.00 5.15
CA GLU A 63 3.90 -17.12 6.50
C GLU A 63 3.28 -15.82 7.05
N LYS A 64 3.53 -14.65 6.45
CA LYS A 64 3.08 -13.37 7.00
C LYS A 64 1.90 -12.81 6.24
N ARG A 65 0.73 -12.80 6.89
CA ARG A 65 -0.52 -12.31 6.31
C ARG A 65 -0.55 -10.78 6.38
N LEU A 66 -0.87 -10.14 5.26
CA LEU A 66 -1.08 -8.69 5.17
C LEU A 66 -2.30 -8.25 6.01
N ARG A 67 -3.28 -9.15 6.16
CA ARG A 67 -4.47 -8.96 7.00
C ARG A 67 -4.09 -8.88 8.48
N SER A 68 -4.71 -7.94 9.19
CA SER A 68 -4.54 -7.80 10.64
C SER A 68 -5.10 -8.99 11.41
N ASP A 69 -4.33 -9.49 12.38
CA ASP A 69 -4.79 -10.52 13.32
C ASP A 69 -5.90 -10.02 14.27
N HIS A 70 -6.11 -8.70 14.32
CA HIS A 70 -7.20 -8.10 15.09
C HIS A 70 -8.54 -8.08 14.34
N CYS A 71 -8.56 -8.48 13.06
CA CYS A 71 -9.79 -8.49 12.27
C CYS A 71 -10.72 -9.65 12.67
N ALA A 72 -12.00 -9.34 12.84
CA ALA A 72 -13.07 -10.34 12.72
C ALA A 72 -13.12 -10.90 11.29
N PRO A 73 -13.66 -12.11 11.05
CA PRO A 73 -13.76 -12.70 9.71
C PRO A 73 -14.39 -11.81 8.62
N GLU A 74 -15.35 -10.98 8.99
CA GLU A 74 -16.09 -10.07 8.12
C GLU A 74 -15.41 -8.72 7.90
N ASP A 75 -14.45 -8.34 8.75
CA ASP A 75 -13.75 -7.06 8.63
C ASP A 75 -13.01 -7.02 7.28
N PRO A 76 -13.06 -5.91 6.53
CA PRO A 76 -12.33 -5.81 5.27
C PRO A 76 -10.82 -5.76 5.51
N THR A 77 -10.03 -6.14 4.51
CA THR A 77 -8.61 -5.74 4.42
C THR A 77 -8.42 -4.97 3.12
N ARG A 78 -7.98 -3.72 3.21
CA ARG A 78 -7.78 -2.85 2.05
C ARG A 78 -6.73 -1.80 2.35
N VAL A 79 -5.97 -1.46 1.32
CA VAL A 79 -5.06 -0.32 1.35
C VAL A 79 -5.30 0.54 0.12
N SER A 80 -5.32 1.86 0.29
CA SER A 80 -5.35 2.79 -0.84
C SER A 80 -4.32 3.89 -0.71
N VAL A 81 -3.67 4.24 -1.82
CA VAL A 81 -2.74 5.36 -1.90
C VAL A 81 -3.18 6.30 -3.00
N GLU A 82 -3.25 7.58 -2.65
CA GLU A 82 -3.38 8.68 -3.61
C GLU A 82 -2.01 9.33 -3.79
N PHE A 83 -1.59 9.50 -5.04
CA PHE A 83 -0.26 10.01 -5.39
C PHE A 83 -0.24 10.72 -6.74
N THR A 84 0.75 11.57 -6.96
CA THR A 84 1.01 12.24 -8.25
C THR A 84 2.33 11.78 -8.84
N VAL A 85 2.36 11.51 -10.15
CA VAL A 85 3.57 11.32 -10.96
C VAL A 85 3.47 12.18 -12.22
N GLY A 86 4.49 13.00 -12.45
CA GLY A 86 4.39 14.10 -13.42
C GLY A 86 3.23 15.02 -13.03
N ASP A 87 2.37 15.33 -14.00
CA ASP A 87 1.19 16.17 -13.81
C ASP A 87 -0.11 15.37 -13.56
N ARG A 88 -0.01 14.05 -13.41
CA ARG A 88 -1.17 13.15 -13.28
C ARG A 88 -1.31 12.65 -11.85
N ARG A 89 -2.53 12.76 -11.32
CA ARG A 89 -2.90 12.27 -9.98
C ARG A 89 -3.65 10.95 -10.09
N TRP A 90 -3.26 10.01 -9.24
CA TRP A 90 -3.67 8.63 -9.26
C TRP A 90 -4.15 8.17 -7.89
N LYS A 91 -5.03 7.18 -7.89
CA LYS A 91 -5.43 6.44 -6.72
C LYS A 91 -5.38 4.95 -7.04
N VAL A 92 -4.57 4.22 -6.28
CA VAL A 92 -4.61 2.76 -6.31
C VAL A 92 -5.28 2.26 -5.04
N THR A 93 -6.17 1.29 -5.18
CA THR A 93 -6.80 0.58 -4.08
C THR A 93 -6.58 -0.91 -4.25
N ARG A 94 -6.02 -1.59 -3.24
CA ARG A 94 -5.78 -3.04 -3.24
C ARG A 94 -6.40 -3.73 -2.04
N SER A 95 -6.86 -4.96 -2.27
CA SER A 95 -7.25 -5.92 -1.24
C SER A 95 -6.44 -7.21 -1.46
N PRO A 96 -5.79 -7.77 -0.43
CA PRO A 96 -5.14 -9.06 -0.54
C PRO A 96 -6.18 -10.18 -0.58
N GLU A 97 -5.70 -11.41 -0.78
CA GLU A 97 -6.47 -12.62 -0.52
C GLU A 97 -6.70 -12.78 0.99
N TYR A 98 -7.92 -13.12 1.40
CA TYR A 98 -8.20 -13.54 2.78
C TYR A 98 -9.47 -14.39 2.87
N GLN A 99 -9.60 -15.16 3.96
CA GLN A 99 -10.81 -15.91 4.25
C GLN A 99 -11.87 -15.01 4.90
N ARG A 100 -13.12 -15.16 4.45
CA ARG A 100 -14.30 -14.54 5.06
C ARG A 100 -15.43 -15.56 5.23
N PRO A 101 -16.42 -15.29 6.09
CA PRO A 101 -17.60 -16.15 6.20
C PRO A 101 -18.35 -16.22 4.86
N LYS A 102 -18.91 -17.39 4.54
CA LYS A 102 -19.80 -17.51 3.38
C LYS A 102 -21.05 -16.66 3.60
N LYS A 103 -21.55 -16.02 2.53
CA LYS A 103 -22.82 -15.28 2.57
C LYS A 103 -24.04 -16.18 2.83
N ARG A 104 -23.91 -17.49 2.55
CA ARG A 104 -24.96 -18.51 2.73
C ARG A 104 -24.32 -19.82 3.20
N GLY A 105 -24.93 -20.46 4.18
CA GLY A 105 -24.43 -21.69 4.80
C GLY A 105 -23.29 -21.45 5.80
N GLU A 106 -22.78 -22.53 6.39
CA GLU A 106 -21.70 -22.49 7.37
C GLU A 106 -20.30 -22.54 6.71
N GLY A 107 -19.31 -21.99 7.42
CA GLY A 107 -17.90 -22.02 7.05
C GLY A 107 -17.39 -20.80 6.28
N PHE A 108 -16.15 -20.90 5.82
CA PHE A 108 -15.40 -19.80 5.20
C PHE A 108 -15.25 -19.97 3.69
N THR A 109 -14.99 -18.87 2.99
CA THR A 109 -14.63 -18.81 1.58
C THR A 109 -13.47 -17.84 1.39
N THR A 110 -12.59 -18.16 0.44
CA THR A 110 -11.48 -17.29 0.06
C THR A 110 -11.99 -16.15 -0.81
N LEU A 111 -11.75 -14.92 -0.38
CA LEU A 111 -11.87 -13.75 -1.23
C LEU A 111 -10.57 -13.60 -2.03
N ALA A 112 -10.65 -13.64 -3.35
CA ALA A 112 -9.52 -13.41 -4.24
C ALA A 112 -8.94 -11.99 -4.07
N PRO A 113 -7.64 -11.78 -4.35
CA PRO A 113 -7.06 -10.45 -4.33
C PRO A 113 -7.72 -9.55 -5.39
N ASP A 114 -7.83 -8.27 -5.09
CA ASP A 114 -8.47 -7.27 -5.95
C ASP A 114 -7.65 -5.98 -6.00
N ALA A 115 -7.74 -5.26 -7.12
CA ALA A 115 -7.05 -4.00 -7.34
C ALA A 115 -7.81 -3.09 -8.30
N HIS A 116 -7.83 -1.79 -7.99
CA HIS A 116 -8.44 -0.74 -8.82
C HIS A 116 -7.44 0.40 -8.94
N LEU A 117 -7.32 0.94 -10.14
CA LEU A 117 -6.52 2.13 -10.43
C LEU A 117 -7.43 3.17 -11.05
N ASP A 118 -7.47 4.34 -10.42
CA ASP A 118 -8.24 5.50 -10.82
C ASP A 118 -7.30 6.68 -11.09
N GLU A 119 -7.64 7.49 -12.08
CA GLU A 119 -6.96 8.75 -12.38
C GLU A 119 -7.86 9.92 -12.04
N TYR A 120 -7.31 10.98 -11.45
CA TYR A 120 -8.05 12.20 -11.18
C TYR A 120 -8.00 13.12 -12.40
N VAL A 121 -9.16 13.33 -13.03
CA VAL A 121 -9.31 14.13 -14.25
C VAL A 121 -10.49 15.08 -14.07
N GLU A 122 -10.26 16.37 -14.28
CA GLU A 122 -11.31 17.41 -14.28
C GLU A 122 -12.21 17.41 -13.03
N GLY A 123 -11.65 17.07 -11.87
CA GLY A 123 -12.39 17.08 -10.60
C GLY A 123 -12.92 15.71 -10.16
N GLU A 124 -12.82 14.69 -11.02
CA GLU A 124 -13.40 13.37 -10.79
C GLU A 124 -12.38 12.22 -10.87
N TRP A 125 -12.66 11.13 -10.16
CA TRP A 125 -11.88 9.90 -10.24
C TRP A 125 -12.43 9.01 -11.37
N ILE A 126 -11.63 8.78 -12.39
CA ILE A 126 -11.95 7.94 -13.55
C ILE A 126 -11.21 6.60 -13.42
N GLY A 127 -11.95 5.50 -13.38
CA GLY A 127 -11.37 4.16 -13.36
C GLY A 127 -10.60 3.87 -14.66
N ARG A 128 -9.32 3.55 -14.54
CA ARG A 128 -8.43 3.23 -15.67
C ARG A 128 -8.17 1.73 -15.80
N GLN A 129 -8.02 1.04 -14.68
CA GLN A 129 -7.67 -0.37 -14.70
C GLN A 129 -8.25 -1.12 -13.49
N ARG A 130 -8.52 -2.41 -13.67
CA ARG A 130 -8.96 -3.32 -12.61
C ARG A 130 -8.26 -4.66 -12.68
N GLY A 131 -8.21 -5.34 -11.54
CA GLY A 131 -7.57 -6.64 -11.38
C GLY A 131 -6.09 -6.53 -11.05
N PRO A 132 -5.56 -7.36 -10.11
CA PRO A 132 -4.20 -7.21 -9.59
C PRO A 132 -3.09 -7.18 -10.64
N ARG A 133 -3.20 -8.01 -11.68
CA ARG A 133 -2.19 -8.12 -12.75
C ARG A 133 -2.14 -6.87 -13.62
N ASN A 134 -3.28 -6.43 -14.15
CA ASN A 134 -3.30 -5.30 -15.06
C ASN A 134 -2.97 -3.99 -14.34
N VAL A 135 -3.45 -3.83 -13.09
CA VAL A 135 -3.09 -2.69 -12.24
C VAL A 135 -1.58 -2.67 -11.95
N ALA A 136 -0.94 -3.83 -11.74
CA ALA A 136 0.51 -3.87 -11.56
C ALA A 136 1.27 -3.42 -12.82
N LEU A 137 0.89 -3.93 -14.01
CA LEU A 137 1.52 -3.53 -15.27
C LEU A 137 1.40 -2.02 -15.52
N GLU A 138 0.22 -1.45 -15.31
CA GLU A 138 0.00 -0.01 -15.49
C GLU A 138 0.80 0.81 -14.47
N LEU A 139 0.88 0.36 -13.21
CA LEU A 139 1.67 1.05 -12.18
C LEU A 139 3.17 0.97 -12.42
N ASP A 140 3.68 -0.12 -13.00
CA ASP A 140 5.09 -0.22 -13.38
C ASP A 140 5.45 0.86 -14.41
N GLU A 141 4.56 1.12 -15.38
CA GLU A 141 4.74 2.19 -16.37
C GLU A 141 4.58 3.59 -15.76
N ILE A 142 3.57 3.80 -14.91
CA ILE A 142 3.30 5.11 -14.28
C ILE A 142 4.42 5.50 -13.31
N VAL A 143 4.84 4.59 -12.43
CA VAL A 143 5.83 4.90 -11.38
C VAL A 143 7.23 4.86 -11.96
N GLY A 144 7.49 4.00 -12.95
CA GLY A 144 8.78 3.89 -13.63
C GLY A 144 9.92 3.37 -12.76
N LEU A 145 9.60 2.83 -11.58
CA LEU A 145 10.57 2.27 -10.63
C LEU A 145 10.08 0.90 -10.18
N SER A 146 10.98 -0.08 -10.25
CA SER A 146 10.75 -1.38 -9.61
C SER A 146 10.59 -1.20 -8.10
N GLN A 147 9.96 -2.18 -7.44
CA GLN A 147 9.83 -2.16 -5.98
C GLN A 147 11.20 -2.02 -5.28
N GLN A 148 12.23 -2.71 -5.78
CA GLN A 148 13.58 -2.63 -5.21
C GLN A 148 14.15 -1.21 -5.34
N GLN A 149 14.01 -0.58 -6.51
CA GLN A 149 14.44 0.80 -6.71
C GLN A 149 13.67 1.78 -5.82
N PHE A 150 12.36 1.59 -5.68
CA PHE A 150 11.53 2.40 -4.78
C PHE A 150 12.00 2.32 -3.33
N LEU A 151 12.32 1.12 -2.85
CA LEU A 151 12.83 0.89 -1.48
C LEU A 151 14.25 1.44 -1.26
N GLN A 152 15.03 1.60 -2.32
CA GLN A 152 16.38 2.15 -2.22
C GLN A 152 16.40 3.69 -2.31
N VAL A 153 15.49 4.28 -3.09
CA VAL A 153 15.58 5.71 -3.45
C VAL A 153 14.49 6.55 -2.79
N ILE A 154 13.28 6.02 -2.61
CA ILE A 154 12.13 6.77 -2.07
C ILE A 154 11.82 6.36 -0.64
N LEU A 155 11.81 5.05 -0.36
CA LEU A 155 11.41 4.50 0.92
C LEU A 155 12.50 3.61 1.51
N LEU A 156 13.46 4.23 2.21
CA LEU A 156 14.51 3.53 2.94
C LEU A 156 13.94 2.78 4.15
N ALA A 157 13.52 1.53 3.93
CA ALA A 157 13.07 0.65 5.00
C ALA A 157 14.21 0.39 6.02
N GLN A 158 13.83 0.13 7.28
CA GLN A 158 14.80 -0.18 8.35
C GLN A 158 15.76 -1.31 7.92
N ASN A 159 17.04 -1.14 8.22
CA ASN A 159 18.17 -2.01 7.87
C ASN A 159 18.57 -2.05 6.38
N ARG A 160 17.89 -1.34 5.46
CA ARG A 160 18.29 -1.27 4.04
C ARG A 160 19.15 -0.07 3.65
N PHE A 161 19.42 0.85 4.58
CA PHE A 161 20.35 1.96 4.32
C PHE A 161 21.78 1.49 4.00
N ALA A 162 22.23 0.41 4.66
CA ALA A 162 23.52 -0.20 4.36
C ALA A 162 23.55 -0.82 2.94
N GLU A 163 22.43 -1.37 2.46
CA GLU A 163 22.33 -1.91 1.09
C GLU A 163 22.50 -0.80 0.05
N PHE A 164 21.95 0.39 0.30
CA PHE A 164 22.15 1.56 -0.57
C PHE A 164 23.63 1.97 -0.64
N LEU A 165 24.32 2.09 0.51
CA LEU A 165 25.73 2.48 0.55
C LEU A 165 26.67 1.45 -0.11
N LEU A 166 26.26 0.19 -0.16
CA LEU A 166 27.05 -0.93 -0.69
C LEU A 166 26.58 -1.38 -2.08
N ALA A 167 25.61 -0.68 -2.68
CA ALA A 167 25.12 -0.99 -4.00
C ALA A 167 26.26 -0.83 -5.02
N LYS A 168 26.41 -1.82 -5.90
CA LYS A 168 27.36 -1.75 -7.00
C LYS A 168 26.75 -0.92 -8.12
N ASN A 169 27.57 -0.08 -8.76
CA ASN A 169 27.18 0.59 -9.98
C ASN A 169 27.19 -0.45 -11.10
N ASP A 170 26.01 -0.89 -11.53
CA ASP A 170 25.83 -1.61 -12.80
C ASP A 170 25.34 -0.62 -13.87
#